data_AF-A0A7C3JRW3-F1
#
_entry.id   AF-A0A7C3JRW3-F1
#
_cell.length_a   1.000
_cell.length_b   1.000
_cell.length_c   1.000
_cell.angle_alpha   90.00
_cell.angle_beta   90.00
_cell.angle_gamma   90.00
#
_symmetry.space_group_name_H-M   'P 1'
#
loop_
_entity.id
_entity.type
_entity.pdbx_description
1 polymer ?
#
loop_
_entity_poly.entity_id
_entity_poly.type
_entity_poly.pdbx_seq_one_letter_code
_entity_poly.pdbx_strand_id
1 'polypeptide(L)'
;MGGLGSGTWERWLGKKTTVEESISVQMRGFRGQIYAGAAGTLTWTWGNGAKASIGYFVTCSNDCPPVPIITLRYRWRDREGIRIRVRLQATSTQFGGRRWWFTCPLSIDGIACERRVGKLYLPPRSRYFGCRRCHGLTYRSCQVAHREERLLTSFGRWLDWLDDQER
;
A
#
# COMPACT_ATOMS: atom_id res chain seq x y z
N MET A 1 -6.35 -11.70 40.64
CA MET A 1 -6.02 -12.95 39.92
C MET A 1 -6.65 -12.86 38.54
N GLY A 2 -5.82 -12.89 37.48
CA GLY A 2 -6.16 -12.69 36.07
C GLY A 2 -6.03 -11.23 35.63
N GLY A 3 -5.05 -10.75 34.87
CA GLY A 3 -3.99 -11.41 34.09
C GLY A 3 -3.69 -10.50 32.90
N LEU A 4 -2.73 -9.57 33.05
CA LEU A 4 -2.21 -8.71 31.99
C LEU A 4 -1.45 -9.56 30.96
N GLY A 5 -1.98 -9.69 29.75
CA GLY A 5 -1.27 -10.37 28.68
C GLY A 5 -2.11 -10.55 27.44
N SER A 6 -2.03 -9.60 26.51
CA SER A 6 -2.23 -9.77 25.05
C SER A 6 -2.17 -8.42 24.35
N GLY A 7 -0.98 -8.00 23.92
CA GLY A 7 -0.86 -6.81 23.06
C GLY A 7 0.40 -5.99 23.28
N THR A 8 1.58 -6.62 23.45
CA THR A 8 2.82 -5.85 23.66
C THR A 8 4.01 -6.51 22.98
N TRP A 9 3.95 -6.62 21.65
CA TRP A 9 5.13 -6.94 20.83
C TRP A 9 5.35 -5.94 19.67
N GLU A 10 4.35 -5.14 19.28
CA GLU A 10 4.53 -4.14 18.21
C GLU A 10 5.20 -2.82 18.64
N ARG A 11 5.62 -2.64 19.90
CA ARG A 11 6.02 -1.32 20.44
C ARG A 11 7.47 -0.89 20.14
N TRP A 12 8.31 -1.79 19.64
CA TRP A 12 9.76 -1.55 19.52
C TRP A 12 10.32 -1.59 18.08
N LEU A 13 9.50 -1.90 17.08
CA LEU A 13 9.87 -1.72 15.67
C LEU A 13 9.49 -0.30 15.26
N GLY A 14 10.46 0.48 14.79
CA GLY A 14 10.32 1.91 14.47
C GLY A 14 9.09 2.29 13.64
N LYS A 15 8.79 3.60 13.60
CA LYS A 15 7.60 4.18 12.94
C LYS A 15 7.23 3.43 11.65
N LYS A 16 6.01 2.86 11.62
CA LYS A 16 5.47 2.21 10.42
C LYS A 16 5.53 3.20 9.25
N THR A 17 6.10 2.77 8.13
CA THR A 17 6.22 3.60 6.92
C THR A 17 4.83 4.06 6.48
N THR A 18 4.73 5.33 6.12
CA THR A 18 3.44 5.91 5.74
C THR A 18 3.12 5.64 4.27
N VAL A 19 1.83 5.65 3.93
CA VAL A 19 1.37 5.45 2.55
C VAL A 19 1.86 6.58 1.64
N GLU A 20 2.00 7.77 2.20
CA GLU A 20 2.37 9.04 1.57
C GLU A 20 3.85 9.07 1.17
N GLU A 21 4.69 8.32 1.86
CA GLU A 21 6.11 8.13 1.53
C GLU A 21 6.33 6.99 0.51
N SER A 22 5.27 6.26 0.14
CA SER A 22 5.35 5.11 -0.76
C SER A 22 4.95 5.47 -2.20
N ILE A 23 5.68 4.96 -3.19
CA ILE A 23 5.25 5.04 -4.58
C ILE A 23 3.98 4.17 -4.73
N SER A 24 2.95 4.70 -5.38
CA SER A 24 1.68 3.99 -5.55
C SER A 24 1.27 3.87 -7.00
N VAL A 25 1.00 2.64 -7.42
CA VAL A 25 0.44 2.30 -8.72
C VAL A 25 -1.06 2.10 -8.55
N GLN A 26 -1.86 2.87 -9.30
CA GLN A 26 -3.32 2.88 -9.17
C GLN A 26 -3.95 2.36 -10.44
N MET A 27 -5.07 1.65 -10.32
CA MET A 27 -5.77 1.10 -11.49
C MET A 27 -6.23 2.20 -12.46
N ARG A 28 -6.47 3.42 -11.95
CA ARG A 28 -6.81 4.58 -12.77
C ARG A 28 -5.74 4.89 -13.82
N GLY A 29 -4.46 4.62 -13.53
CA GLY A 29 -3.35 4.83 -14.44
C GLY A 29 -3.32 3.88 -15.64
N PHE A 30 -4.22 2.89 -15.70
CA PHE A 30 -4.34 1.93 -16.79
C PHE A 30 -5.69 2.02 -17.52
N ARG A 31 -6.48 3.08 -17.29
CA ARG A 31 -7.78 3.23 -17.99
C ARG A 31 -7.57 3.25 -19.51
N GLY A 32 -8.27 2.38 -20.21
CA GLY A 32 -8.14 2.24 -21.67
C GLY A 32 -6.87 1.52 -22.14
N GLN A 33 -5.99 1.08 -21.21
CA GLN A 33 -4.69 0.46 -21.52
C GLN A 33 -4.59 -0.98 -21.02
N ILE A 34 -5.73 -1.62 -20.71
CA ILE A 34 -5.80 -3.02 -20.26
C ILE A 34 -6.20 -3.88 -21.46
N TYR A 35 -5.25 -4.08 -22.38
CA TYR A 35 -5.36 -4.97 -23.53
C TYR A 35 -3.98 -5.56 -23.85
N ALA A 36 -3.95 -6.72 -24.53
CA ALA A 36 -2.70 -7.39 -24.89
C ALA A 36 -1.80 -6.48 -25.74
N GLY A 37 -0.51 -6.40 -25.38
CA GLY A 37 0.46 -5.56 -26.11
C GLY A 37 0.49 -4.09 -25.68
N ALA A 38 -0.42 -3.65 -24.81
CA ALA A 38 -0.34 -2.31 -24.23
C ALA A 38 0.95 -2.17 -23.41
N ALA A 39 1.66 -1.05 -23.58
CA ALA A 39 2.86 -0.74 -22.82
C ALA A 39 2.94 0.76 -22.54
N GLY A 40 3.65 1.12 -21.49
CA GLY A 40 3.81 2.52 -21.12
C GLY A 40 4.71 2.70 -19.90
N THR A 41 4.78 3.95 -19.44
CA THR A 41 5.55 4.33 -18.27
C THR A 41 4.65 5.12 -17.34
N LEU A 42 4.64 4.73 -16.07
CA LEU A 42 4.04 5.53 -15.00
C LEU A 42 5.14 6.39 -14.39
N THR A 43 4.89 7.69 -14.24
CA THR A 43 5.85 8.66 -13.71
C THR A 43 5.23 9.39 -12.52
N TRP A 44 6.02 9.55 -11.46
CA TRP A 44 5.70 10.36 -10.30
C TRP A 44 6.67 11.53 -10.25
N THR A 45 6.15 12.71 -9.96
CA THR A 45 6.92 13.93 -9.74
C THR A 45 6.55 14.47 -8.36
N TRP A 46 7.54 14.72 -7.52
CA TRP A 46 7.35 15.33 -6.20
C TRP A 46 7.64 16.83 -6.26
N GLY A 47 7.12 17.59 -5.29
CA GLY A 47 7.25 19.05 -5.24
C GLY A 47 8.70 19.55 -5.13
N ASN A 48 9.63 18.71 -4.68
CA ASN A 48 11.07 18.99 -4.66
C ASN A 48 11.77 18.74 -6.02
N GLY A 49 11.01 18.45 -7.07
CA GLY A 49 11.55 18.17 -8.41
C GLY A 49 12.04 16.73 -8.62
N ALA A 50 12.06 15.90 -7.58
CA ALA A 50 12.39 14.48 -7.73
C ALA A 50 11.38 13.79 -8.65
N LYS A 51 11.86 12.85 -9.45
CA LYS A 51 11.03 12.04 -10.35
C LYS A 51 11.35 10.56 -10.19
N ALA A 52 10.32 9.74 -10.24
CA ALA A 52 10.47 8.29 -10.36
C ALA A 52 9.61 7.79 -11.51
N SER A 53 10.06 6.75 -12.18
CA SER A 53 9.29 6.11 -13.24
C SER A 53 9.38 4.60 -13.16
N ILE A 54 8.30 3.94 -13.55
CA ILE A 54 8.27 2.50 -13.77
C ILE A 54 7.68 2.23 -15.14
N GLY A 55 8.28 1.30 -15.86
CA GLY A 55 7.72 0.78 -17.10
C GLY A 55 6.68 -0.29 -16.81
N TYR A 56 5.72 -0.45 -17.70
CA TYR A 56 4.80 -1.57 -17.67
C TYR A 56 4.52 -2.09 -19.08
N PHE A 57 4.14 -3.35 -19.16
CA PHE A 57 3.57 -3.95 -20.36
C PHE A 57 2.49 -4.96 -19.98
N VAL A 58 1.53 -5.16 -20.88
CA VAL A 58 0.36 -6.00 -20.66
C VAL A 58 0.43 -7.21 -21.58
N THR A 59 0.31 -8.38 -20.97
CA THR A 59 0.21 -9.68 -21.65
C THR A 59 -1.13 -10.31 -21.31
N CYS A 60 -1.59 -11.28 -22.08
CA CYS A 60 -2.71 -12.12 -21.70
C CYS A 60 -2.21 -13.48 -21.23
N SER A 61 -2.94 -14.09 -20.30
CA SER A 61 -2.79 -15.51 -20.02
C SER A 61 -3.31 -16.34 -21.19
N ASN A 62 -2.89 -17.60 -21.26
CA ASN A 62 -3.38 -18.58 -22.23
C ASN A 62 -4.72 -19.22 -21.76
N ASP A 63 -5.38 -18.64 -20.75
CA ASP A 63 -6.66 -19.16 -20.24
C ASP A 63 -7.81 -18.83 -21.20
N CYS A 64 -8.92 -19.57 -21.09
CA CYS A 64 -10.17 -19.28 -21.79
C CYS A 64 -11.27 -18.94 -20.76
N PRO A 65 -11.70 -17.67 -20.62
CA PRO A 65 -11.27 -16.49 -21.39
C PRO A 65 -9.90 -15.93 -20.95
N PRO A 66 -9.16 -15.25 -21.86
CA PRO A 66 -7.84 -14.73 -21.55
C PRO A 66 -7.90 -13.64 -20.49
N VAL A 67 -6.99 -13.71 -19.51
CA VAL A 67 -6.92 -12.74 -18.42
C VAL A 67 -5.70 -11.83 -18.62
N PRO A 68 -5.87 -10.50 -18.61
CA PRO A 68 -4.74 -9.59 -18.73
C PRO A 68 -3.86 -9.63 -17.48
N ILE A 69 -2.54 -9.63 -17.71
CA ILE A 69 -1.48 -9.61 -16.70
C ILE A 69 -0.60 -8.41 -16.98
N ILE A 70 -0.49 -7.52 -16.00
CA ILE A 70 0.39 -6.35 -16.06
C ILE A 70 1.74 -6.76 -15.52
N THR A 71 2.80 -6.60 -16.30
CA THR A 71 4.16 -6.75 -15.81
C THR A 71 4.76 -5.37 -15.55
N LEU A 72 5.12 -5.11 -14.29
CA LEU A 72 5.81 -3.90 -13.90
C LEU A 72 7.32 -4.11 -13.95
N ARG A 73 8.04 -3.14 -14.52
CA ARG A 73 9.50 -3.13 -14.66
C ARG A 73 10.07 -1.84 -14.07
N TYR A 74 10.96 -1.97 -13.10
CA TYR A 74 11.61 -0.83 -12.45
C TYR A 74 12.98 -1.21 -11.89
N ARG A 75 13.77 -0.21 -11.50
CA ARG A 75 15.03 -0.43 -10.79
C ARG A 75 14.85 -0.17 -9.31
N TRP A 76 15.48 -1.01 -8.49
CA TRP A 76 15.58 -0.79 -7.06
C TRP A 76 17.01 -0.39 -6.66
N ARG A 77 17.14 0.75 -5.98
CA ARG A 77 18.43 1.40 -5.59
C ARG A 77 19.44 1.47 -6.73
N ASP A 78 18.95 1.67 -7.95
CA ASP A 78 19.71 1.73 -9.21
C ASP A 78 20.64 0.54 -9.50
N ARG A 79 20.51 -0.54 -8.73
CA ARG A 79 21.36 -1.73 -8.81
C ARG A 79 20.65 -2.90 -9.45
N GLU A 80 19.38 -3.07 -9.13
CA GLU A 80 18.66 -4.29 -9.49
C GLU A 80 17.43 -4.00 -10.34
N GLY A 81 17.41 -4.60 -11.54
CA GLY A 81 16.25 -4.58 -12.43
C GLY A 81 15.20 -5.58 -11.96
N ILE A 82 14.05 -5.07 -11.52
CA ILE A 82 12.95 -5.88 -11.02
C ILE A 82 11.87 -5.96 -12.09
N ARG A 83 11.33 -7.17 -12.25
CA ARG A 83 10.14 -7.45 -13.04
C ARG A 83 9.16 -8.22 -12.17
N ILE A 84 7.93 -7.72 -12.04
CA ILE A 84 6.87 -8.39 -11.29
C ILE A 84 5.62 -8.53 -12.15
N ARG A 85 5.02 -9.71 -12.15
CA ARG A 85 3.75 -9.98 -12.83
C ARG A 85 2.61 -9.73 -11.85
N VAL A 86 1.66 -8.90 -12.25
CA VAL A 86 0.49 -8.53 -11.46
C VAL A 86 -0.74 -9.02 -12.21
N ARG A 87 -1.37 -10.07 -11.67
CA ARG A 87 -2.65 -10.58 -12.19
C ARG A 87 -3.76 -9.56 -11.96
N LEU A 88 -4.73 -9.53 -12.85
CA LEU A 88 -5.91 -8.68 -12.72
C LEU A 88 -7.16 -9.49 -12.42
N GLN A 89 -8.04 -8.91 -11.63
CA GLN A 89 -9.38 -9.42 -11.35
C GLN A 89 -10.41 -8.42 -11.87
N ALA A 90 -11.50 -8.92 -12.44
CA ALA A 90 -12.61 -8.09 -12.89
C ALA A 90 -13.81 -8.26 -11.96
N THR A 91 -14.60 -7.20 -11.82
CA THR A 91 -15.95 -7.25 -11.25
C THR A 91 -16.90 -6.66 -12.27
N SER A 92 -18.03 -7.33 -12.52
CA SER A 92 -19.11 -6.77 -13.32
C SER A 92 -19.67 -5.54 -12.61
N THR A 93 -20.03 -4.53 -13.39
CA THR A 93 -20.76 -3.37 -12.87
C THR A 93 -22.22 -3.48 -13.27
N GLN A 94 -23.09 -2.86 -12.47
CA GLN A 94 -24.55 -2.83 -12.69
C GLN A 94 -24.96 -2.27 -14.08
N PHE A 95 -24.09 -1.50 -14.74
CA PHE A 95 -24.31 -0.90 -16.06
C PHE A 95 -23.58 -1.65 -17.19
N GLY A 96 -23.38 -2.97 -17.05
CA GLY A 96 -22.77 -3.80 -18.10
C GLY A 96 -21.26 -3.59 -18.33
N GLY A 97 -20.61 -2.81 -17.47
CA GLY A 97 -19.17 -2.56 -17.55
C GLY A 97 -18.33 -3.56 -16.76
N ARG A 98 -17.00 -3.47 -16.92
CA ARG A 98 -16.03 -4.22 -16.13
C ARG A 98 -15.16 -3.26 -15.32
N ARG A 99 -15.05 -3.51 -14.02
CA ARG A 99 -14.10 -2.84 -13.15
C ARG A 99 -12.91 -3.75 -12.87
N TRP A 100 -11.74 -3.33 -13.33
CA TRP A 100 -10.49 -4.04 -13.08
C TRP A 100 -9.90 -3.71 -11.72
N TRP A 101 -9.20 -4.69 -11.16
CA TRP A 101 -8.52 -4.63 -9.88
C TRP A 101 -7.19 -5.38 -9.99
N PHE A 102 -6.18 -4.95 -9.22
CA PHE A 102 -4.96 -5.73 -9.09
C PHE A 102 -5.18 -6.88 -8.12
N THR A 103 -4.52 -7.99 -8.39
CA THR A 103 -4.29 -9.05 -7.40
C THR A 103 -2.96 -8.76 -6.73
N CYS A 104 -2.91 -8.71 -5.40
CA CYS A 104 -1.68 -8.48 -4.67
C CYS A 104 -0.64 -9.57 -5.02
N PRO A 105 0.57 -9.21 -5.51
CA PRO A 105 1.56 -10.19 -5.96
C PRO A 105 2.44 -10.73 -4.82
N LEU A 106 2.34 -10.19 -3.61
CA LEU A 106 3.18 -10.60 -2.48
C LEU A 106 2.66 -11.86 -1.80
N SER A 107 3.61 -12.64 -1.29
CA SER A 107 3.39 -13.69 -0.30
C SER A 107 3.99 -13.24 1.03
N ILE A 108 3.27 -13.47 2.13
CA ILE A 108 3.70 -13.19 3.50
C ILE A 108 3.75 -14.53 4.23
N ASP A 109 4.89 -14.85 4.84
CA ASP A 109 5.11 -16.10 5.56
C ASP A 109 4.78 -17.36 4.74
N GLY A 110 5.16 -17.33 3.45
CA GLY A 110 4.89 -18.43 2.50
C GLY A 110 3.46 -18.45 1.94
N ILE A 111 2.56 -17.60 2.43
CA ILE A 111 1.15 -17.56 2.01
C ILE A 111 0.92 -16.44 1.00
N ALA A 112 0.44 -16.78 -0.19
CA ALA A 112 0.09 -15.81 -1.22
C ALA A 112 -1.06 -14.90 -0.75
N CYS A 113 -0.90 -13.58 -0.87
CA CYS A 113 -1.90 -12.64 -0.39
C CYS A 113 -3.20 -12.67 -1.21
N GLU A 114 -3.09 -12.71 -2.54
CA GLU A 114 -4.17 -12.79 -3.53
C GLU A 114 -5.33 -11.77 -3.39
N ARG A 115 -5.18 -10.77 -2.52
CA ARG A 115 -6.21 -9.76 -2.27
C ARG A 115 -6.42 -8.89 -3.50
N ARG A 116 -7.69 -8.65 -3.81
CA ARG A 116 -8.16 -7.68 -4.79
C ARG A 116 -7.97 -6.26 -4.28
N VAL A 117 -7.17 -5.45 -4.97
CA VAL A 117 -6.85 -4.07 -4.56
C VAL A 117 -6.85 -3.09 -5.72
N GLY A 118 -7.29 -1.85 -5.45
CA GLY A 118 -7.27 -0.77 -6.44
C GLY A 118 -5.90 -0.07 -6.57
N LYS A 119 -5.02 -0.29 -5.58
CA LYS A 119 -3.69 0.32 -5.50
C LYS A 119 -2.67 -0.69 -5.00
N LEU A 120 -1.48 -0.65 -5.61
CA LEU A 120 -0.28 -1.32 -5.13
C LEU A 120 0.73 -0.27 -4.66
N TYR A 121 1.46 -0.58 -3.60
CA TYR A 121 2.41 0.32 -2.96
C TYR A 121 3.81 -0.28 -3.00
N LEU A 122 4.80 0.56 -3.25
CA LEU A 122 6.22 0.28 -3.10
C LEU A 122 6.77 1.24 -2.01
N PRO A 123 6.81 0.78 -0.75
CA PRO A 123 7.47 1.52 0.33
C PRO A 123 8.96 1.70 0.06
N PRO A 124 9.61 2.79 0.55
CA PRO A 124 11.05 3.03 0.37
C PRO A 124 11.98 1.93 0.89
N ARG A 125 11.52 1.10 1.82
CA ARG A 125 12.30 -0.04 2.36
C ARG A 125 11.91 -1.38 1.74
N SER A 126 10.90 -1.39 0.88
CA SER A 126 10.44 -2.59 0.19
C SER A 126 11.05 -2.66 -1.20
N ARG A 127 11.34 -3.90 -1.62
CA ARG A 127 11.79 -4.21 -2.97
C ARG A 127 10.61 -4.39 -3.94
N TYR A 128 9.46 -4.84 -3.45
CA TYR A 128 8.34 -5.30 -4.28
C TYR A 128 7.07 -4.48 -4.03
N PHE A 129 6.28 -4.28 -5.09
CA PHE A 129 4.94 -3.73 -4.96
C PHE A 129 4.01 -4.70 -4.25
N GLY A 130 3.14 -4.19 -3.39
CA GLY A 130 2.20 -5.00 -2.63
C GLY A 130 0.97 -4.22 -2.17
N CYS A 131 -0.01 -4.92 -1.60
CA CYS A 131 -1.14 -4.24 -0.99
C CYS A 131 -0.74 -3.57 0.34
N ARG A 132 -1.56 -2.62 0.78
CA ARG A 132 -1.37 -1.90 2.05
C ARG A 132 -1.19 -2.86 3.25
N ARG A 133 -1.96 -3.95 3.28
CA ARG A 133 -1.92 -4.93 4.38
C ARG A 133 -0.61 -5.73 4.41
N CYS A 134 -0.12 -6.20 3.26
CA CYS A 134 1.16 -6.92 3.19
C CYS A 134 2.33 -6.06 3.65
N HIS A 135 2.30 -4.77 3.35
CA HIS A 135 3.33 -3.84 3.78
C HIS A 135 3.10 -3.23 5.16
N GLY A 136 2.05 -3.65 5.88
CA GLY A 136 1.71 -3.09 7.20
C GLY A 136 1.52 -1.56 7.20
N LEU A 137 1.17 -0.97 6.05
CA LEU A 137 1.15 0.48 5.88
C LEU A 137 0.00 1.09 6.67
N THR A 138 0.33 2.07 7.50
CA THR A 138 -0.63 2.93 8.19
C THR A 138 -0.74 4.26 7.46
N TYR A 139 -1.93 4.86 7.49
CA TYR A 139 -2.11 6.21 6.94
C TYR A 139 -1.51 7.23 7.91
N ARG A 140 -0.96 8.33 7.41
CA ARG A 140 -0.31 9.34 8.26
C ARG A 140 -1.30 9.95 9.27
N SER A 141 -2.56 10.19 8.86
CA SER A 141 -3.60 10.70 9.76
C SER A 141 -3.88 9.80 10.97
N CYS A 142 -3.82 8.47 10.80
CA CYS A 142 -3.97 7.52 11.91
C CYS A 142 -2.79 7.61 12.90
N GLN A 143 -1.58 7.91 12.44
CA GLN A 143 -0.42 8.09 13.32
C GLN A 143 -0.45 9.42 14.08
N VAL A 144 -1.00 10.47 13.48
CA VAL A 144 -1.14 11.79 14.11
C VAL A 144 -2.24 11.79 15.17
N ALA A 145 -3.40 11.21 14.88
CA ALA A 145 -4.52 11.13 15.84
C ALA A 145 -4.13 10.39 17.14
N HIS A 146 -3.41 9.27 17.05
CA HIS A 146 -2.91 8.57 18.24
C HIS A 146 -1.84 9.36 19.02
N ARG A 147 -1.13 10.29 18.38
CA ARG A 147 -0.16 11.16 19.07
C ARG A 147 -0.88 12.25 19.83
N GLU A 148 -1.88 12.88 19.22
CA GLU A 148 -2.69 13.93 19.83
C GLU A 148 -3.52 13.40 21.00
N GLU A 149 -4.13 12.22 20.87
CA GLU A 149 -4.86 11.56 21.96
C GLU A 149 -3.95 11.26 23.17
N ARG A 150 -2.70 10.83 22.95
CA ARG A 150 -1.73 10.63 24.04
C ARG A 150 -1.33 11.93 24.72
N LEU A 151 -1.19 13.01 23.97
CA LEU A 151 -0.89 14.34 24.52
C LEU A 151 -2.06 14.87 25.35
N LEU A 152 -3.29 14.66 24.87
CA LEU A 152 -4.51 15.02 25.61
C LEU A 152 -4.70 14.16 26.87
N THR A 153 -4.35 12.87 26.83
CA THR A 153 -4.40 12.01 28.03
C THR A 153 -3.33 12.40 29.05
N SER A 154 -2.14 12.85 28.59
CA SER A 154 -1.09 13.36 29.49
C SER A 154 -1.39 14.75 30.05
N PHE A 155 -2.12 15.61 29.31
CA PHE A 155 -2.53 16.93 29.77
C PHE A 155 -3.77 16.90 30.68
N GLY A 156 -4.74 16.00 30.42
CA GLY A 156 -5.94 15.85 31.24
C GLY A 156 -5.60 15.45 32.69
N ARG A 157 -4.62 14.56 32.86
CA ARG A 157 -4.10 14.18 34.20
C ARG A 157 -3.37 15.31 34.94
N TRP A 158 -2.91 16.36 34.25
CA TRP A 158 -2.24 17.50 34.87
C TRP A 158 -3.24 18.57 35.33
N LEU A 159 -4.32 18.76 34.58
CA LEU A 159 -5.46 19.61 34.96
C LEU A 159 -6.24 19.03 36.15
N ASP A 160 -6.52 17.72 36.15
CA ASP A 160 -7.19 17.04 37.27
C ASP A 160 -6.36 17.11 38.58
N TRP A 161 -5.03 17.20 38.50
CA TRP A 161 -4.15 17.33 39.67
C TRP A 161 -4.09 18.76 40.24
N LEU A 162 -4.28 19.79 39.39
CA LEU A 162 -4.32 21.18 39.82
C LEU A 162 -5.65 21.55 40.51
N ASP A 163 -6.76 20.98 40.05
CA ASP A 163 -8.09 21.19 40.65
C ASP A 163 -8.18 20.57 42.07
N ASP A 164 -7.42 19.51 42.33
CA ASP A 164 -7.36 18.79 43.62
C ASP A 164 -6.43 19.47 44.66
N GLN A 165 -5.68 20.52 44.27
CA GLN A 165 -4.80 21.29 45.16
C GLN A 165 -5.45 22.60 45.67
N GLU A 166 -6.61 22.99 45.13
CA GLU A 166 -7.36 24.20 45.54
C GLU A 166 -8.59 23.89 46.42
N ARG A 167 -8.69 22.65 46.94
CA ARG A 167 -9.78 22.19 47.81
C ARG A 167 -9.29 21.77 49.19
#